data_AF-A0A359FU13-F1
#
_entry.id   AF-A0A359FU13-F1
#
_cell.length_a   1.000
_cell.length_b   1.000
_cell.length_c   1.000
_cell.angle_alpha   90.00
_cell.angle_beta   90.00
_cell.angle_gamma   90.00
#
_symmetry.space_group_name_H-M   'P 1'
#
loop_
_entity.id
_entity.type
_entity.pdbx_description
1 polymer ?
#
loop_
_entity_poly.entity_id
_entity_poly.type
_entity_poly.pdbx_seq_one_letter_code
_entity_poly.pdbx_strand_id
1 'polypeptide(L)'
;VERDEVVDKISTRNLNTIAWEYTGRDHNGDARTCTLILTFNEQGECTINSETAGVTASGTGRFVVKGEKNSWGRKDRDALYLDYIIEFADVTFEIEDTLVVRDRGVKAEWFDTQIIE
;
A
#
# COMPACT_ATOMS: atom_id res chain seq x y z
N VAL A 1 14.40 8.50 -2.14
CA VAL A 1 13.52 8.59 -0.95
C VAL A 1 12.82 9.94 -0.82
N GLU A 2 13.51 11.05 -0.56
CA GLU A 2 12.85 12.36 -0.30
C GLU A 2 12.05 12.94 -1.47
N ARG A 3 12.33 12.50 -2.70
CA ARG A 3 11.70 12.97 -3.94
C ARG A 3 10.83 11.89 -4.59
N ASP A 4 10.61 10.78 -3.90
CA ASP A 4 9.86 9.64 -4.42
C ASP A 4 8.37 9.93 -4.33
N GLU A 5 7.57 9.17 -5.08
CA GLU A 5 6.12 9.33 -5.08
C GLU A 5 5.55 9.11 -3.68
N VAL A 6 4.66 10.03 -3.28
CA VAL A 6 3.92 9.90 -2.01
C VAL A 6 2.69 9.04 -2.27
N VAL A 7 2.71 7.84 -1.72
CA VAL A 7 1.55 6.95 -1.70
C VAL A 7 0.70 7.26 -0.47
N ASP A 8 -0.46 7.90 -0.65
CA ASP A 8 -1.37 8.30 0.42
C ASP A 8 -2.70 7.53 0.43
N LYS A 9 -2.98 6.75 -0.61
CA LYS A 9 -4.24 6.00 -0.78
C LYS A 9 -4.20 4.60 -0.18
N ILE A 10 -3.66 4.49 1.03
CA ILE A 10 -3.62 3.24 1.80
C ILE A 10 -4.58 3.37 2.99
N SER A 11 -5.47 2.39 3.15
CA SER A 11 -6.48 2.36 4.21
C SER A 11 -6.48 1.03 4.94
N THR A 12 -6.78 1.03 6.23
CA THR A 12 -6.97 -0.20 7.02
C THR A 12 -8.33 -0.79 6.72
N ARG A 13 -8.38 -2.08 6.35
CA ARG A 13 -9.64 -2.83 6.19
C ARG A 13 -9.94 -3.70 7.40
N ASN A 14 -8.95 -4.48 7.85
CA ASN A 14 -9.03 -5.34 9.03
C ASN A 14 -7.73 -5.24 9.84
N LEU A 15 -7.66 -5.93 10.97
CA LEU A 15 -6.49 -5.94 11.86
C LEU A 15 -5.16 -6.21 11.12
N ASN A 16 -5.17 -7.13 10.16
CA ASN A 16 -4.00 -7.53 9.40
C ASN A 16 -4.16 -7.29 7.89
N THR A 17 -5.09 -6.43 7.47
CA THR A 17 -5.38 -6.21 6.05
C THR A 17 -5.46 -4.73 5.74
N ILE A 18 -4.78 -4.29 4.68
CA ILE A 18 -4.90 -2.96 4.11
C ILE A 18 -5.48 -3.04 2.70
N ALA A 19 -6.18 -1.98 2.29
CA ALA A 19 -6.53 -1.73 0.90
C ALA A 19 -5.70 -0.56 0.37
N TRP A 20 -5.10 -0.75 -0.79
CA TRP A 20 -4.31 0.25 -1.49
C TRP A 20 -4.90 0.51 -2.87
N GLU A 21 -5.31 1.76 -3.13
CA GLU A 21 -5.71 2.19 -4.48
C GLU A 21 -4.47 2.43 -5.35
N TYR A 22 -4.11 1.43 -6.14
CA TYR A 22 -3.01 1.48 -7.08
C TYR A 22 -3.40 2.22 -8.36
N THR A 23 -2.49 3.04 -8.89
CA THR A 23 -2.62 3.67 -10.21
C THR A 23 -1.31 3.51 -10.98
N GLY A 24 -1.33 2.70 -12.03
CA GLY A 24 -0.22 2.55 -12.98
C GLY A 24 -0.52 3.24 -14.30
N ARG A 25 0.50 3.51 -15.12
CA ARG A 25 0.32 3.98 -16.51
C ARG A 25 0.88 2.96 -17.47
N ASP A 26 0.11 2.62 -18.51
CA ASP A 26 0.58 1.72 -19.56
C ASP A 26 1.51 2.43 -20.57
N HIS A 27 1.98 1.70 -21.57
CA HIS A 27 2.89 2.22 -22.60
C HIS A 27 2.27 3.36 -23.43
N ASN A 28 0.95 3.45 -23.52
CA ASN A 28 0.24 4.51 -24.22
C ASN A 28 0.05 5.77 -23.34
N GLY A 29 0.42 5.68 -22.05
CA GLY A 29 0.24 6.73 -21.06
C GLY A 29 -1.13 6.71 -20.37
N ASP A 30 -1.98 5.73 -20.70
CA ASP A 30 -3.31 5.59 -20.12
C ASP A 30 -3.20 5.07 -18.69
N ALA A 31 -3.97 5.69 -17.78
CA ALA A 31 -3.97 5.32 -16.37
C ALA A 31 -4.84 4.07 -16.15
N ARG A 32 -4.29 3.09 -15.44
CA ARG A 32 -4.96 1.87 -14.98
C ARG A 32 -5.04 1.90 -13.48
N THR A 33 -6.24 1.72 -12.94
CA THR A 33 -6.50 1.79 -11.50
C THR A 33 -7.09 0.50 -10.99
N CYS A 34 -6.63 0.03 -9.83
CA CYS A 34 -7.25 -1.07 -9.12
C CYS A 34 -7.06 -0.91 -7.61
N THR A 35 -7.84 -1.65 -6.83
CA THR A 35 -7.69 -1.76 -5.38
C THR A 35 -7.00 -3.06 -5.05
N LEU A 36 -5.77 -2.97 -4.54
CA LEU A 36 -5.01 -4.10 -4.03
C LEU A 36 -5.33 -4.33 -2.55
N ILE A 37 -5.49 -5.60 -2.18
CA ILE A 37 -5.67 -6.06 -0.82
C ILE A 37 -4.40 -6.76 -0.38
N LEU A 38 -3.74 -6.21 0.64
CA LEU A 38 -2.54 -6.77 1.24
C LEU A 38 -2.91 -7.36 2.58
N THR A 39 -2.71 -8.67 2.75
CA THR A 39 -2.98 -9.39 4.00
C THR A 39 -1.69 -9.86 4.64
N PHE A 40 -1.43 -9.39 5.86
CA PHE A 40 -0.20 -9.62 6.59
C PHE A 40 -0.32 -10.80 7.57
N ASN A 41 0.77 -11.52 7.74
CA ASN A 41 0.97 -12.48 8.83
C ASN A 41 1.72 -11.83 10.01
N GLU A 42 1.91 -12.60 11.09
CA GLU A 42 2.60 -12.14 12.30
C GLU A 42 4.10 -11.88 12.08
N GLN A 43 4.69 -12.47 11.04
CA GLN A 43 6.09 -12.30 10.64
C GLN A 43 6.30 -11.04 9.77
N GLY A 44 5.22 -10.32 9.46
CA GLY A 44 5.23 -9.13 8.60
C GLY A 44 5.24 -9.43 7.11
N GLU A 45 5.13 -10.68 6.68
CA GLU A 45 4.97 -11.04 5.27
C GLU A 45 3.51 -10.84 4.84
N CYS A 46 3.28 -10.46 3.59
CA CYS A 46 1.94 -10.29 3.05
C CYS A 46 1.73 -10.97 1.71
N THR A 47 0.48 -11.36 1.46
CA THR A 47 -0.01 -11.73 0.12
C THR A 47 -0.78 -10.57 -0.48
N ILE A 48 -0.72 -10.45 -1.81
CA ILE A 48 -1.37 -9.38 -2.58
C ILE A 48 -2.47 -9.99 -3.46
N ASN A 49 -3.66 -9.40 -3.40
CA ASN A 49 -4.82 -9.76 -4.22
C ASN A 49 -5.52 -8.50 -4.74
N SER A 50 -6.41 -8.63 -5.72
CA SER A 50 -7.23 -7.53 -6.23
C SER A 50 -8.66 -7.63 -5.69
N GLU A 51 -9.24 -6.52 -5.24
CA GLU A 51 -10.69 -6.37 -4.96
C GLU A 51 -11.44 -5.83 -6.20
N THR A 52 -10.72 -5.41 -7.25
CA THR A 52 -11.32 -4.83 -8.46
C THR A 52 -11.80 -5.91 -9.42
N ALA A 53 -13.10 -5.90 -9.74
CA ALA A 53 -13.69 -6.86 -10.66
C ALA A 53 -13.03 -6.80 -12.06
N GLY A 54 -12.66 -7.96 -12.60
CA GLY A 54 -12.00 -8.07 -13.90
C GLY A 54 -10.49 -7.77 -13.89
N VAL A 55 -9.89 -7.57 -12.71
CA VAL A 55 -8.44 -7.41 -12.53
C VAL A 55 -7.95 -8.49 -11.59
N THR A 56 -6.96 -9.26 -12.03
CA THR A 56 -6.25 -10.23 -11.16
C THR A 56 -4.99 -9.58 -10.61
N ALA A 57 -4.70 -9.84 -9.35
CA ALA A 57 -3.41 -9.50 -8.77
C ALA A 57 -2.91 -10.66 -7.91
N SER A 58 -1.60 -10.90 -7.99
CA SER A 58 -0.92 -11.93 -7.21
C SER A 58 0.50 -11.50 -6.91
N GLY A 59 0.98 -11.82 -5.73
CA GLY A 59 2.33 -11.45 -5.33
C GLY A 59 2.54 -11.59 -3.84
N THR A 60 3.73 -11.19 -3.43
CA THR A 60 4.15 -11.25 -2.03
C THR A 60 4.78 -9.94 -1.62
N GLY A 61 4.86 -9.72 -0.31
CA GLY A 61 5.58 -8.61 0.24
C GLY A 61 6.03 -8.86 1.66
N ARG A 62 6.82 -7.92 2.18
CA ARG A 62 7.31 -7.98 3.54
C ARG A 62 7.44 -6.60 4.14
N PHE A 63 6.77 -6.40 5.26
CA PHE A 63 6.94 -5.27 6.14
C PHE A 63 8.11 -5.51 7.10
N VAL A 64 9.09 -4.61 7.08
CA VAL A 64 10.29 -4.67 7.90
C VAL A 64 10.40 -3.41 8.75
N VAL A 65 10.31 -3.58 10.07
CA VAL A 65 10.55 -2.51 11.02
C VAL A 65 12.00 -2.06 10.93
N LYS A 66 12.23 -0.76 10.72
CA LYS A 66 13.58 -0.20 10.47
C LYS A 66 14.35 -0.88 9.33
N GLY A 67 13.64 -1.34 8.28
CA GLY A 67 14.26 -1.97 7.11
C GLY A 67 15.20 -1.04 6.36
N GLU A 68 14.82 0.23 6.23
CA GLU A 68 15.60 1.24 5.51
C GLU A 68 16.49 2.04 6.45
N LYS A 69 17.78 1.66 6.51
CA LYS A 69 18.78 2.27 7.40
C LYS A 69 19.24 3.63 6.88
N ASN A 70 19.41 4.61 7.78
CA ASN A 70 19.85 5.97 7.43
C ASN A 70 19.04 6.63 6.29
N SER A 71 17.74 6.32 6.23
CA SER A 71 16.83 6.83 5.20
C SER A 71 16.50 8.32 5.45
N TRP A 72 15.23 8.72 5.25
CA TRP A 72 14.85 10.13 5.35
C TRP A 72 15.23 10.78 6.70
N GLY A 73 15.98 11.88 6.64
CA GLY A 73 16.47 12.60 7.82
C GLY A 73 17.55 11.84 8.62
N ARG A 74 18.27 10.91 7.98
CA ARG A 74 19.27 10.01 8.60
C ARG A 74 18.69 9.15 9.72
N LYS A 75 17.41 8.78 9.60
CA LYS A 75 16.72 7.91 10.55
C LYS A 75 16.35 6.61 9.87
N ASP A 76 16.42 5.52 10.63
CA ASP A 76 15.92 4.24 10.18
C ASP A 76 14.39 4.31 10.06
N ARG A 77 13.85 3.77 8.97
CA ARG A 77 12.42 3.79 8.67
C ARG A 77 11.90 2.40 8.43
N ASP A 78 10.64 2.20 8.83
CA ASP A 78 9.89 1.02 8.44
C ASP A 78 9.68 1.03 6.93
N ALA A 79 9.72 -0.15 6.32
CA ALA A 79 9.59 -0.30 4.88
C ALA A 79 8.74 -1.52 4.53
N LEU A 80 8.05 -1.43 3.40
CA LEU A 80 7.28 -2.50 2.80
C LEU A 80 7.88 -2.81 1.42
N TYR A 81 8.46 -3.99 1.29
CA TYR A 81 9.00 -4.52 0.04
C TYR A 81 7.92 -5.35 -0.64
N LEU A 82 7.71 -5.15 -1.94
CA LEU A 82 6.64 -5.79 -2.70
C LEU A 82 7.19 -6.34 -4.02
N ASP A 83 6.73 -7.53 -4.39
CA ASP A 83 6.94 -8.16 -5.69
C ASP A 83 5.61 -8.77 -6.13
N TYR A 84 5.00 -8.19 -7.15
CA TYR A 84 3.64 -8.52 -7.55
C TYR A 84 3.35 -8.25 -9.02
N ILE A 85 2.34 -8.98 -9.49
CA ILE A 85 1.80 -8.88 -10.84
C ILE A 85 0.36 -8.43 -10.75
N ILE A 86 -0.01 -7.43 -11.55
CA ILE A 86 -1.40 -7.04 -11.81
C ILE A 86 -1.72 -7.30 -13.27
N GLU A 87 -2.77 -8.07 -13.54
CA GLU A 87 -3.25 -8.32 -14.90
C GLU A 87 -4.61 -7.63 -15.08
N PHE A 88 -4.64 -6.67 -15.99
CA PHE A 88 -5.85 -6.11 -16.57
C PHE A 88 -6.20 -6.88 -17.85
N ALA A 89 -7.38 -6.62 -18.41
CA ALA A 89 -7.84 -7.33 -19.61
C ALA A 89 -6.91 -7.20 -20.83
N ASP A 90 -6.15 -6.10 -20.92
CA ASP A 90 -5.34 -5.72 -22.07
C ASP A 90 -3.85 -5.51 -21.75
N VAL A 91 -3.47 -5.44 -20.47
CA VAL A 91 -2.11 -5.14 -20.03
C VAL A 91 -1.78 -5.84 -18.71
N THR A 92 -0.54 -6.31 -18.61
CA THR A 92 0.02 -6.87 -17.36
C THR A 92 1.14 -5.97 -16.85
N PHE A 93 1.13 -5.70 -15.55
CA PHE A 93 2.19 -5.00 -14.84
C PHE A 93 2.92 -5.98 -13.94
N GLU A 94 4.23 -6.11 -14.11
CA GLU A 94 5.13 -6.77 -13.17
C GLU A 94 5.87 -5.69 -12.40
N ILE A 95 5.75 -5.69 -11.07
CA ILE A 95 6.12 -4.55 -10.23
C ILE A 95 6.95 -5.03 -9.03
N GLU A 96 8.10 -4.40 -8.85
CA GLU A 96 8.94 -4.50 -7.65
C GLU A 96 9.02 -3.12 -7.00
N ASP A 97 8.42 -2.98 -5.81
CA ASP A 97 8.29 -1.70 -5.11
C ASP A 97 8.94 -1.75 -3.72
N THR A 98 9.49 -0.61 -3.29
CA THR A 98 9.91 -0.36 -1.90
C THR A 98 9.20 0.87 -1.38
N LEU A 99 8.19 0.66 -0.51
CA LEU A 99 7.45 1.74 0.13
C LEU A 99 8.05 2.05 1.49
N VAL A 100 8.61 3.26 1.64
CA VAL A 100 9.22 3.71 2.89
C VAL A 100 8.22 4.55 3.70
N VAL A 101 7.99 4.19 4.96
CA VAL A 101 6.99 4.86 5.79
C VAL A 101 7.46 6.27 6.18
N ARG A 102 6.79 7.29 5.62
CA ARG A 102 7.04 8.71 5.94
C ARG A 102 6.34 9.14 7.23
N ASP A 103 5.04 8.93 7.32
CA ASP A 103 4.19 9.23 8.46
C ASP A 103 2.95 8.33 8.42
N ARG A 104 2.31 8.07 9.57
CA ARG A 104 1.14 7.17 9.63
C ARG A 104 -0.20 7.87 9.35
N GLY A 105 -0.21 9.19 9.15
CA GLY A 105 -1.44 9.95 8.87
C GLY A 105 -2.57 9.90 9.92
N VAL A 106 -2.43 9.16 11.02
CA VAL A 106 -3.51 8.95 12.01
C VAL A 106 -3.80 10.24 12.77
N LYS A 107 -5.04 10.72 12.69
CA LYS A 107 -5.58 11.81 13.49
C LYS A 107 -6.61 11.24 14.47
N ALA A 108 -6.49 11.59 15.74
CA ALA A 108 -7.51 11.26 16.73
C ALA A 108 -8.76 12.11 16.47
N GLU A 109 -9.92 11.47 16.37
CA GLU A 109 -11.22 12.13 16.34
C GLU A 109 -11.87 12.04 17.73
N TRP A 110 -12.41 13.16 18.20
CA TRP A 110 -13.11 13.26 19.47
C TRP A 110 -14.60 13.47 19.18
N PHE A 111 -15.45 12.59 19.70
CA PHE A 111 -16.90 12.70 19.55
C PHE A 111 -17.49 13.40 20.77
N ASP A 112 -18.10 14.57 20.55
CA ASP A 112 -18.89 15.23 21.59
C ASP A 112 -20.26 14.52 21.69
N THR A 113 -20.60 14.05 22.89
CA THR A 113 -21.90 13.42 23.15
C THR A 113 -22.95 14.51 23.34
N GLN A 114 -23.94 14.59 22.45
CA GLN A 114 -25.12 15.43 22.69
C GLN A 114 -26.21 14.60 23.35
N ILE A 115 -26.65 15.03 24.53
CA ILE A 115 -27.89 14.53 25.14
C ILE A 115 -29.04 15.23 24.42
N ILE A 116 -29.91 14.44 23.80
CA ILE A 116 -31.16 14.93 23.21
C ILE A 116 -32.22 14.76 24.30
N GLU A 117 -32.73 15.87 24.85
CA GLU A 117 -33.89 15.90 25.78
C GLU A 117 -35.22 15.74 25.04
#